data_AF-A7KTB0-F1
#
_entry.id   AF-A7KTB0-F1
#
_cell.length_a   1.000
_cell.length_b   1.000
_cell.length_c   1.000
_cell.angle_alpha   90.00
_cell.angle_beta   90.00
_cell.angle_gamma   90.00
#
_symmetry.space_group_name_H-M   'P 1'
#
loop_
_entity.id
_entity.type
_entity.pdbx_description
1 polymer ?
#
loop_
_entity_poly.entity_id
_entity_poly.type
_entity_poly.pdbx_seq_one_letter_code
_entity_poly.pdbx_strand_id
1 'polypeptide(L)'
;MTMQKMQKMQKMQKMQKMQKMISRIFFVMALCFSLVWGAHAVQAQEDHTLVLQLENYQEVVSQLPSRDGHRLQVWKLDDSYSYDNRVQIVRDLHSWDENKLSSFKKTSFEMTFLENQIEVSHIPNGLYYVRSIIQTDAVSYPAEFLFEMTDQTVEPLVIVAKKADTVTTKVKLIKVDQDHNRLEGVGFKLVSVARDGSEKEVPLIGEYRYSSSGQVGRTLYTDKNGEIVVTNLPLGTYRFKEVEPLAGYTVTTMDTDVQLVDHQLVTITVVNQKLPRGNVDFMKVDGRTNTSLQGAMFKVMKEENGHYTPVLQNGKEVVVASGKDGRFRVEGLEYGTYYLWELQAPTGYVQLTSPVSFTIGKDTRKELVTVVKNNKRPRIDVPDTGEETLYILMLVAILLFGSGYYLTKKTNN
;
A
#
# COMPACT_ATOMS: atom_id res chain seq x y z
N MET A 1 -4.46 -113.34 -31.07
CA MET A 1 -3.86 -112.09 -30.58
C MET A 1 -4.84 -111.47 -29.59
N THR A 2 -4.60 -111.62 -28.29
CA THR A 2 -5.58 -111.44 -27.21
C THR A 2 -6.03 -109.99 -27.02
N MET A 3 -7.31 -109.80 -26.66
CA MET A 3 -8.02 -108.51 -26.46
C MET A 3 -7.21 -107.49 -25.62
N GLN A 4 -6.41 -107.98 -24.67
CA GLN A 4 -5.48 -107.17 -23.86
C GLN A 4 -4.39 -106.45 -24.68
N LYS A 5 -3.83 -107.05 -25.73
CA LYS A 5 -2.83 -106.39 -26.59
C LYS A 5 -3.45 -105.26 -27.42
N MET A 6 -4.70 -105.41 -27.83
CA MET A 6 -5.43 -104.41 -28.61
C MET A 6 -5.80 -103.19 -27.74
N GLN A 7 -6.27 -103.43 -26.51
CA GLN A 7 -6.51 -102.37 -25.52
C GLN A 7 -5.21 -101.62 -25.14
N LYS A 8 -4.08 -102.33 -25.00
CA LYS A 8 -2.78 -101.71 -24.70
C LYS A 8 -2.25 -100.84 -25.85
N MET A 9 -2.45 -101.27 -27.10
CA MET A 9 -2.12 -100.46 -28.29
C MET A 9 -3.01 -99.22 -28.42
N GLN A 10 -4.33 -99.36 -28.20
CA GLN A 10 -5.23 -98.20 -28.21
C GLN A 10 -4.89 -97.19 -27.10
N LYS A 11 -4.51 -97.68 -25.91
CA LYS A 11 -4.08 -96.82 -24.80
C LYS A 11 -2.76 -96.10 -25.10
N MET A 12 -1.80 -96.77 -25.73
CA MET A 12 -0.54 -96.14 -26.18
C MET A 12 -0.76 -95.09 -27.29
N GLN A 13 -1.63 -95.38 -28.28
CA GLN A 13 -1.96 -94.39 -29.31
C GLN A 13 -2.70 -93.17 -28.73
N LYS A 14 -3.57 -93.37 -27.73
CA LYS A 14 -4.21 -92.27 -26.99
C LYS A 14 -3.19 -91.43 -26.22
N MET A 15 -2.23 -92.08 -25.53
CA MET A 15 -1.16 -91.36 -24.82
C MET A 15 -0.25 -90.59 -25.77
N GLN A 16 0.12 -91.14 -26.93
CA GLN A 16 0.93 -90.43 -27.93
C GLN A 16 0.19 -89.23 -28.54
N LYS A 17 -1.12 -89.37 -28.82
CA LYS A 17 -1.95 -88.23 -29.25
C LYS A 17 -2.05 -87.16 -28.16
N MET A 18 -2.18 -87.57 -26.90
CA MET A 18 -2.27 -86.65 -25.76
C MET A 18 -0.93 -85.92 -25.53
N GLN A 19 0.21 -86.61 -25.64
CA GLN A 19 1.54 -85.98 -25.57
C GLN A 19 1.77 -84.98 -26.71
N LYS A 20 1.37 -85.30 -27.95
CA LYS A 20 1.44 -84.35 -29.06
C LYS A 20 0.51 -83.15 -28.88
N MET A 21 -0.66 -83.35 -28.29
CA MET A 21 -1.59 -82.27 -27.98
C MET A 21 -1.05 -81.36 -26.86
N ILE A 22 -0.51 -81.94 -25.79
CA ILE A 22 0.14 -81.21 -24.69
C ILE A 22 1.36 -80.45 -25.18
N SER A 23 2.22 -81.07 -26.01
CA SER A 23 3.38 -80.40 -26.60
C SER A 23 2.98 -79.23 -27.52
N ARG A 24 1.89 -79.36 -28.28
CA ARG A 24 1.33 -78.23 -29.05
C ARG A 24 0.76 -77.13 -28.16
N ILE A 25 0.11 -77.48 -27.05
CA ILE A 25 -0.40 -76.49 -26.08
C ILE A 25 0.76 -75.75 -25.41
N PHE A 26 1.84 -76.44 -25.02
CA PHE A 26 3.04 -75.80 -24.48
C PHE A 26 3.75 -74.94 -25.52
N PHE A 27 3.80 -75.35 -26.78
CA PHE A 27 4.39 -74.55 -27.85
C PHE A 27 3.57 -73.29 -28.16
N VAL A 28 2.23 -73.40 -28.18
CA VAL A 28 1.32 -72.26 -28.36
C VAL A 28 1.36 -71.34 -27.13
N MET A 29 1.39 -71.88 -25.91
CA MET A 29 1.56 -71.06 -24.70
C MET A 29 2.93 -70.37 -24.64
N ALA A 30 4.01 -71.02 -25.10
CA ALA A 30 5.33 -70.40 -25.20
C ALA A 30 5.38 -69.30 -26.27
N LEU A 31 4.72 -69.50 -27.42
CA LEU A 31 4.56 -68.46 -28.44
C LEU A 31 3.72 -67.28 -27.94
N CYS A 32 2.62 -67.55 -27.23
CA CYS A 32 1.80 -66.52 -26.58
C CYS A 32 2.59 -65.80 -25.47
N PHE A 33 3.43 -66.50 -24.70
CA PHE A 33 4.31 -65.86 -23.72
C PHE A 33 5.36 -64.97 -24.41
N SER A 34 5.96 -65.39 -25.52
CA SER A 34 6.88 -64.56 -26.29
C SER A 34 6.22 -63.37 -27.01
N LEU A 35 4.94 -63.48 -27.38
CA LEU A 35 4.17 -62.39 -28.00
C LEU A 35 3.60 -61.41 -26.96
N VAL A 36 3.31 -61.86 -25.73
CA VAL A 36 2.82 -61.01 -24.64
C VAL A 36 3.97 -60.32 -23.89
N TRP A 37 5.14 -60.97 -23.75
CA TRP A 37 6.36 -60.34 -23.19
C TRP A 37 7.25 -59.66 -24.23
N GLY A 38 7.20 -60.03 -25.51
CA GLY A 38 7.98 -59.39 -26.57
C GLY A 38 7.40 -58.07 -27.10
N ALA A 39 6.19 -57.69 -26.69
CA ALA A 39 5.52 -56.45 -27.11
C ALA A 39 5.37 -55.41 -25.98
N HIS A 40 5.87 -55.71 -24.77
CA HIS A 40 5.96 -54.74 -23.68
C HIS A 40 7.38 -54.74 -23.10
N ALA A 41 8.37 -54.49 -23.96
CA ALA A 41 9.39 -53.56 -23.50
C ALA A 41 8.63 -52.27 -23.21
N VAL A 42 8.18 -52.10 -21.96
CA VAL A 42 7.93 -50.79 -21.37
C VAL A 42 9.29 -50.14 -21.51
N GLN A 43 9.52 -49.46 -22.63
CA GLN A 43 10.51 -48.43 -22.72
C GLN A 43 10.06 -47.48 -21.63
N ALA A 44 10.68 -47.59 -20.45
CA ALA A 44 10.42 -46.71 -19.34
C ALA A 44 10.54 -45.32 -19.94
N GLN A 45 9.40 -44.64 -20.08
CA GLN A 45 9.40 -43.31 -20.63
C GLN A 45 10.20 -42.51 -19.62
N GLU A 46 11.40 -42.07 -20.02
CA GLU A 46 12.26 -41.21 -19.21
C GLU A 46 11.41 -39.97 -18.89
N ASP A 47 10.84 -39.96 -17.69
CA ASP A 47 9.82 -39.01 -17.25
C ASP A 47 10.21 -38.51 -15.87
N HIS A 48 11.16 -37.58 -15.88
CA HIS A 48 11.67 -36.92 -14.69
C HIS A 48 10.85 -35.66 -14.40
N THR A 49 10.78 -35.33 -13.11
CA THR A 49 10.15 -34.12 -12.61
C THR A 49 11.22 -33.20 -11.99
N LEU A 50 11.26 -31.96 -12.48
CA LEU A 50 12.07 -30.89 -11.90
C LEU A 50 11.17 -29.97 -11.07
N VAL A 51 11.56 -29.71 -9.83
CA VAL A 51 10.95 -28.71 -8.95
C VAL A 51 11.84 -27.47 -8.90
N LEU A 52 11.27 -26.31 -9.23
CA LEU A 52 11.92 -25.00 -9.14
C LEU A 52 11.33 -24.19 -7.98
N GLN A 53 12.19 -23.75 -7.08
CA GLN A 53 11.86 -22.81 -6.01
C GLN A 53 12.43 -21.44 -6.34
N LEU A 54 11.60 -20.39 -6.27
CA LEU A 54 11.95 -19.03 -6.68
C LEU A 54 12.05 -18.09 -5.48
N GLU A 55 12.93 -17.08 -5.58
CA GLU A 55 12.95 -15.93 -4.68
C GLU A 55 11.66 -15.12 -4.84
N ASN A 56 11.04 -14.73 -3.71
CA ASN A 56 9.76 -14.02 -3.67
C ASN A 56 8.65 -14.69 -4.50
N TYR A 57 8.59 -16.04 -4.49
CA TYR A 57 7.64 -16.85 -5.27
C TYR A 57 6.21 -16.30 -5.30
N GLN A 58 5.65 -15.97 -4.13
CA GLN A 58 4.28 -15.48 -4.02
C GLN A 58 4.06 -14.16 -4.78
N GLU A 59 5.00 -13.21 -4.70
CA GLU A 59 4.94 -11.93 -5.41
C GLU A 59 5.11 -12.13 -6.93
N VAL A 60 5.99 -13.05 -7.34
CA VAL A 60 6.21 -13.40 -8.75
C VAL A 60 4.93 -13.98 -9.35
N VAL A 61 4.33 -14.94 -8.66
CA VAL A 61 3.15 -15.66 -9.17
C VAL A 61 1.89 -14.81 -9.13
N SER A 62 1.72 -13.92 -8.15
CA SER A 62 0.57 -13.00 -8.10
C SER A 62 0.49 -12.04 -9.30
N GLN A 63 1.60 -11.85 -10.02
CA GLN A 63 1.68 -10.99 -11.19
C GLN A 63 1.39 -11.72 -12.51
N LEU A 64 1.31 -13.05 -12.51
CA LEU A 64 1.05 -13.84 -13.72
C LEU A 64 -0.43 -13.73 -14.13
N PRO A 65 -0.74 -13.45 -15.42
CA PRO A 65 -2.13 -13.40 -15.89
C PRO A 65 -2.88 -14.74 -15.77
N SER A 66 -2.14 -15.84 -15.92
CA SER A 66 -2.61 -17.22 -15.76
C SER A 66 -1.50 -18.04 -15.13
N ARG A 67 -1.85 -19.09 -14.37
CA ARG A 67 -0.88 -20.10 -13.89
C ARG A 67 -0.66 -21.24 -14.89
N ASP A 68 -1.51 -21.33 -15.90
CA ASP A 68 -1.51 -22.42 -16.87
C ASP A 68 -0.85 -22.02 -18.20
N GLY A 69 -0.34 -23.02 -18.92
CA GLY A 69 0.15 -22.86 -20.30
C GLY A 69 1.58 -22.31 -20.42
N HIS A 70 2.30 -22.16 -19.31
CA HIS A 70 3.70 -21.76 -19.33
C HIS A 70 4.61 -22.95 -19.61
N ARG A 71 5.73 -22.70 -20.31
CA ARG A 71 6.72 -23.73 -20.63
C ARG A 71 8.13 -23.27 -20.28
N LEU A 72 8.91 -24.13 -19.64
CA LEU A 72 10.32 -23.90 -19.36
C LEU A 72 11.11 -24.12 -20.65
N GLN A 73 11.71 -23.05 -21.19
CA GLN A 73 12.58 -23.15 -22.35
C GLN A 73 13.97 -23.61 -21.93
N VAL A 74 14.49 -24.64 -22.60
CA VAL A 74 15.80 -25.22 -22.29
C VAL A 74 16.59 -25.53 -23.55
N TRP A 75 17.91 -25.60 -23.40
CA TRP A 75 18.82 -26.16 -24.40
C TRP A 75 19.39 -27.47 -23.89
N LYS A 76 19.14 -28.57 -24.61
CA LYS A 76 19.77 -29.87 -24.31
C LYS A 76 21.21 -29.82 -24.83
N LEU A 77 22.17 -29.94 -23.92
CA LEU A 77 23.60 -29.97 -24.24
C LEU A 77 23.99 -31.34 -24.80
N ASP A 78 25.02 -31.37 -25.63
CA ASP A 78 25.60 -32.60 -26.16
C ASP A 78 26.55 -33.27 -25.16
N ASP A 79 26.92 -34.52 -25.46
CA ASP A 79 27.73 -35.37 -24.58
C ASP A 79 29.16 -34.86 -24.34
N SER A 80 29.63 -33.82 -25.05
CA SER A 80 30.91 -33.17 -24.75
C SER A 80 30.87 -32.30 -23.49
N TYR A 81 29.68 -32.00 -22.97
CA TYR A 81 29.45 -31.26 -21.74
C TYR A 81 29.17 -32.21 -20.57
N SER A 82 29.74 -31.90 -19.40
CA SER A 82 29.57 -32.67 -18.17
C SER A 82 29.07 -31.76 -17.05
N TYR A 83 28.12 -32.26 -16.24
CA TYR A 83 27.57 -31.54 -15.09
C TYR A 83 28.64 -31.18 -14.04
N ASP A 84 29.75 -31.92 -13.97
CA ASP A 84 30.88 -31.60 -13.08
C ASP A 84 31.48 -30.21 -13.38
N ASN A 85 31.43 -29.79 -14.65
CA ASN A 85 31.96 -28.50 -15.12
C ASN A 85 30.91 -27.37 -15.14
N ARG A 86 29.74 -27.56 -14.51
CA ARG A 86 28.59 -26.65 -14.59
C ARG A 86 28.89 -25.17 -14.38
N VAL A 87 29.78 -24.83 -13.44
CA VAL A 87 30.12 -23.41 -13.15
C VAL A 87 30.80 -22.75 -14.35
N GLN A 88 31.73 -23.47 -15.00
CA GLN A 88 32.44 -22.97 -16.16
C GLN A 88 31.53 -22.92 -17.38
N ILE A 89 30.72 -23.96 -17.59
CA ILE A 89 29.76 -24.03 -18.70
C ILE A 89 28.76 -22.86 -18.63
N VAL A 90 28.12 -22.64 -17.48
CA VAL A 90 27.17 -21.51 -17.32
C VAL A 90 27.86 -20.17 -17.59
N ARG A 91 29.09 -19.98 -17.12
CA ARG A 91 29.87 -18.76 -17.38
C ARG A 91 30.11 -18.54 -18.88
N ASP A 92 30.47 -19.59 -19.60
CA ASP A 92 30.76 -19.50 -21.03
C ASP A 92 29.48 -19.19 -21.82
N LEU A 93 28.39 -19.91 -21.51
CA LEU A 93 27.08 -19.77 -22.16
C LEU A 93 26.36 -18.46 -21.84
N HIS A 94 26.63 -17.82 -20.68
CA HIS A 94 26.05 -16.53 -20.31
C HIS A 94 26.23 -15.47 -21.39
N SER A 95 27.44 -15.42 -21.96
CA SER A 95 27.85 -14.44 -22.98
C SER A 95 27.34 -14.77 -24.40
N TRP A 96 26.71 -15.94 -24.58
CA TRP A 96 26.27 -16.40 -25.89
C TRP A 96 24.91 -15.80 -26.26
N ASP A 97 24.79 -15.40 -27.52
CA ASP A 97 23.51 -15.05 -28.12
C ASP A 97 22.76 -16.31 -28.57
N GLU A 98 21.50 -16.14 -28.98
CA GLU A 98 20.67 -17.25 -29.48
C GLU A 98 21.30 -17.97 -30.68
N ASN A 99 22.10 -17.28 -31.50
CA ASN A 99 22.78 -17.88 -32.64
C ASN A 99 23.85 -18.87 -32.20
N LYS A 100 24.66 -18.53 -31.20
CA LYS A 100 25.66 -19.47 -30.65
C LYS A 100 25.00 -20.64 -29.90
N LEU A 101 23.88 -20.40 -29.23
CA LEU A 101 23.11 -21.46 -28.54
C LEU A 101 22.35 -22.38 -29.50
N SER A 102 22.17 -21.98 -30.77
CA SER A 102 21.45 -22.76 -31.78
C SER A 102 22.13 -24.09 -32.14
N SER A 103 23.41 -24.29 -31.76
CA SER A 103 24.08 -25.59 -31.86
C SER A 103 23.45 -26.66 -30.96
N PHE A 104 22.81 -26.25 -29.87
CA PHE A 104 22.11 -27.14 -28.95
C PHE A 104 20.66 -27.34 -29.35
N LYS A 105 20.09 -28.50 -29.02
CA LYS A 105 18.68 -28.77 -29.25
C LYS A 105 17.83 -27.94 -28.30
N LYS A 106 17.23 -26.86 -28.81
CA LYS A 106 16.23 -26.06 -28.07
C LYS A 106 14.93 -26.84 -27.94
N THR A 107 14.41 -26.96 -26.72
CA THR A 107 13.15 -27.63 -26.42
C THR A 107 12.45 -26.96 -25.24
N SER A 108 11.26 -27.43 -24.88
CA SER A 108 10.55 -26.88 -23.73
C SER A 108 9.63 -27.89 -23.06
N PHE A 109 9.45 -27.72 -21.75
CA PHE A 109 8.65 -28.60 -20.90
C PHE A 109 7.54 -27.81 -20.22
N GLU A 110 6.43 -28.47 -19.91
CA GLU A 110 5.28 -27.83 -19.29
C GLU A 110 5.57 -27.48 -17.84
N MET A 111 5.11 -26.31 -17.41
CA MET A 111 5.26 -25.84 -16.04
C MET A 111 3.91 -25.77 -15.35
N THR A 112 3.86 -26.28 -14.12
CA THR A 112 2.70 -26.19 -13.23
C THR A 112 3.07 -25.35 -12.00
N PHE A 113 2.37 -24.24 -11.79
CA PHE A 113 2.61 -23.34 -10.65
C PHE A 113 1.80 -23.76 -9.42
N LEU A 114 2.43 -24.52 -8.52
CA LEU A 114 1.85 -24.98 -7.26
C LEU A 114 1.85 -23.88 -6.18
N GLU A 115 1.51 -24.20 -4.93
CA GLU A 115 1.39 -23.18 -3.88
C GLU A 115 2.71 -22.46 -3.58
N ASN A 116 3.85 -23.16 -3.55
CA ASN A 116 5.16 -22.61 -3.16
C ASN A 116 6.32 -22.92 -4.14
N GLN A 117 6.04 -23.60 -5.25
CA GLN A 117 7.06 -24.07 -6.19
C GLN A 117 6.48 -24.26 -7.59
N ILE A 118 7.35 -24.48 -8.57
CA ILE A 118 6.98 -24.85 -9.94
C ILE A 118 7.38 -26.30 -10.16
N GLU A 119 6.48 -27.12 -10.69
CA GLU A 119 6.80 -28.45 -11.20
C GLU A 119 6.93 -28.41 -12.72
N VAL A 120 7.95 -29.09 -13.23
CA VAL A 120 8.22 -29.26 -14.65
C VAL A 120 8.31 -30.76 -14.93
N SER A 121 7.32 -31.28 -15.66
CA SER A 121 7.12 -32.71 -15.87
C SER A 121 7.57 -33.16 -17.26
N HIS A 122 7.69 -34.48 -17.46
CA HIS A 122 7.98 -35.10 -18.77
C HIS A 122 9.34 -34.70 -19.33
N ILE A 123 10.35 -34.64 -18.44
CA ILE A 123 11.71 -34.33 -18.80
C ILE A 123 12.48 -35.64 -19.06
N PRO A 124 13.00 -35.88 -20.28
CA PRO A 124 13.84 -37.03 -20.58
C PRO A 124 15.24 -36.93 -19.97
N ASN A 125 16.04 -37.99 -20.08
CA ASN A 125 17.43 -37.96 -19.66
C ASN A 125 18.26 -36.95 -20.48
N GLY A 126 19.15 -36.26 -19.78
CA GLY A 126 20.12 -35.37 -20.39
C GLY A 126 20.56 -34.22 -19.50
N LEU A 127 21.54 -33.48 -20.03
CA LEU A 127 22.04 -32.23 -19.45
C LEU A 127 21.34 -31.04 -20.13
N TYR A 128 20.73 -30.19 -19.33
CA TYR A 128 19.91 -29.07 -19.80
C TYR A 128 20.42 -27.74 -19.27
N TYR A 129 20.43 -26.74 -20.14
CA TYR A 129 20.70 -25.34 -19.81
C TYR A 129 19.40 -24.53 -19.81
N VAL A 130 19.20 -23.76 -18.74
CA VAL A 130 18.10 -22.81 -18.56
C VAL A 130 18.68 -21.40 -18.55
N ARG A 131 18.01 -20.46 -19.23
CA ARG A 131 18.36 -19.03 -19.20
C ARG A 131 17.33 -18.16 -18.48
N SER A 132 16.07 -18.55 -18.57
CA SER A 132 14.96 -17.87 -17.90
C SER A 132 13.89 -18.88 -17.54
N ILE A 133 13.32 -18.75 -16.35
CA ILE A 133 12.23 -19.61 -15.89
C ILE A 133 10.90 -19.02 -16.36
N ILE A 134 10.72 -17.71 -16.22
CA ILE A 134 9.50 -16.99 -16.58
C ILE A 134 9.88 -15.82 -17.47
N GLN A 135 9.25 -15.73 -18.64
CA GLN A 135 9.41 -14.59 -19.54
C GLN A 135 8.04 -14.23 -20.14
N THR A 136 7.38 -13.25 -19.52
CA THR A 136 6.09 -12.69 -19.97
C THR A 136 6.18 -11.16 -20.00
N ASP A 137 5.17 -10.50 -20.56
CA ASP A 137 5.08 -9.02 -20.58
C ASP A 137 4.96 -8.41 -19.17
N ALA A 138 4.48 -9.18 -18.20
CA ALA A 138 4.28 -8.72 -16.82
C ALA A 138 5.42 -9.13 -15.88
N VAL A 139 5.93 -10.34 -16.07
CA VAL A 139 6.88 -10.98 -15.14
C VAL A 139 8.04 -11.57 -15.92
N SER A 140 9.25 -11.21 -15.50
CA SER A 140 10.49 -11.85 -15.93
C SER A 140 11.27 -12.36 -14.72
N TYR A 141 11.64 -13.64 -14.78
CA TYR A 141 12.49 -14.33 -13.83
C TYR A 141 13.66 -14.98 -14.58
N PRO A 142 14.68 -14.18 -14.98
CA PRO A 142 15.89 -14.72 -15.56
C PRO A 142 16.65 -15.50 -14.50
N ALA A 143 17.09 -16.70 -14.84
CA ALA A 143 17.88 -17.57 -13.99
C ALA A 143 18.69 -18.51 -14.88
N GLU A 144 20.01 -18.46 -14.74
CA GLU A 144 20.93 -19.23 -15.56
C GLU A 144 21.54 -20.37 -14.74
N PHE A 145 21.26 -21.61 -15.15
CA PHE A 145 21.77 -22.81 -14.48
C PHE A 145 21.72 -24.04 -15.38
N LEU A 146 22.45 -25.08 -14.97
CA LEU A 146 22.33 -26.42 -15.53
C LEU A 146 21.57 -27.33 -14.58
N PHE A 147 20.84 -28.29 -15.15
CA PHE A 147 20.33 -29.44 -14.43
C PHE A 147 20.51 -30.71 -15.27
N GLU A 148 20.72 -31.85 -14.61
CA GLU A 148 20.96 -33.12 -15.26
C GLU A 148 19.91 -34.13 -14.80
N MET A 149 19.32 -34.85 -15.76
CA MET A 149 18.41 -35.97 -15.54
C MET A 149 19.09 -37.25 -16.01
N THR A 150 19.08 -38.27 -15.16
CA THR A 150 19.63 -39.60 -15.40
C THR A 150 18.69 -40.66 -14.83
N ASP A 151 18.88 -41.92 -15.22
CA ASP A 151 18.17 -43.06 -14.62
C ASP A 151 18.37 -43.20 -13.10
N GLN A 152 19.37 -42.50 -12.53
CA GLN A 152 19.68 -42.50 -11.10
C GLN A 152 19.17 -41.24 -10.39
N THR A 153 18.49 -40.33 -11.09
CA THR A 153 17.94 -39.11 -10.50
C THR A 153 16.91 -39.46 -9.43
N VAL A 154 17.06 -38.86 -8.24
CA VAL A 154 16.07 -38.96 -7.17
C VAL A 154 14.94 -37.98 -7.48
N GLU A 155 13.72 -38.50 -7.58
CA GLU A 155 12.54 -37.73 -7.99
C GLU A 155 11.80 -37.08 -6.82
N PRO A 156 11.38 -35.80 -6.93
CA PRO A 156 11.76 -34.85 -7.99
C PRO A 156 13.16 -34.25 -7.76
N LEU A 157 13.84 -33.86 -8.83
CA LEU A 157 15.04 -33.03 -8.71
C LEU A 157 14.64 -31.63 -8.25
N VAL A 158 15.21 -31.14 -7.14
CA VAL A 158 14.87 -29.81 -6.59
C VAL A 158 15.99 -28.81 -6.85
N ILE A 159 15.65 -27.66 -7.43
CA ILE A 159 16.56 -26.52 -7.63
C ILE A 159 15.97 -25.26 -7.00
N VAL A 160 16.77 -24.63 -6.14
CA VAL A 160 16.51 -23.27 -5.66
C VAL A 160 17.14 -22.30 -6.66
N ALA A 161 16.31 -21.72 -7.52
CA ALA A 161 16.76 -20.89 -8.62
C ALA A 161 17.00 -19.45 -8.16
N LYS A 162 18.27 -19.05 -8.13
CA LYS A 162 18.67 -17.66 -7.89
C LYS A 162 18.30 -16.79 -9.10
N LYS A 163 17.62 -15.67 -8.88
CA LYS A 163 17.33 -14.70 -9.94
C LYS A 163 18.64 -14.06 -10.39
N ALA A 164 18.88 -13.99 -11.70
CA ALA A 164 20.05 -13.31 -12.25
C ALA A 164 19.98 -11.80 -11.93
N ASP A 165 21.14 -11.18 -11.66
CA ASP A 165 21.24 -9.75 -11.36
C ASP A 165 20.81 -8.93 -12.59
N THR A 166 19.56 -8.48 -12.62
CA THR A 166 19.08 -7.59 -13.67
C THR A 166 19.43 -6.15 -13.32
N VAL A 167 20.18 -5.50 -14.20
CA VAL A 167 20.36 -4.05 -14.13
C VAL A 167 18.99 -3.43 -14.41
N THR A 168 18.37 -2.86 -13.37
CA THR A 168 17.07 -2.19 -13.45
C THR A 168 17.28 -0.69 -13.35
N THR A 169 16.36 0.09 -13.92
CA THR A 169 16.34 1.53 -13.71
C THR A 169 16.11 1.84 -12.24
N LYS A 170 16.71 2.94 -11.79
CA LYS A 170 16.54 3.44 -10.42
C LYS A 170 16.37 4.95 -10.46
N VAL A 171 15.31 5.44 -9.86
CA VAL A 171 15.14 6.86 -9.56
C VAL A 171 15.05 7.04 -8.05
N LYS A 172 15.76 8.05 -7.54
CA LYS A 172 15.69 8.48 -6.16
C LYS A 172 15.16 9.91 -6.11
N LEU A 173 14.03 10.11 -5.46
CA LEU A 173 13.57 11.42 -5.04
C LEU A 173 14.11 11.70 -3.64
N ILE A 174 14.64 12.90 -3.46
CA ILE A 174 15.09 13.45 -2.19
C ILE A 174 14.22 14.64 -1.84
N LYS A 175 13.54 14.58 -0.70
CA LYS A 175 12.71 15.66 -0.17
C LYS A 175 13.43 16.38 0.95
N VAL A 176 13.57 17.70 0.78
CA VAL A 176 14.20 18.57 1.77
C VAL A 176 13.43 19.85 2.01
N ASP A 177 13.77 20.55 3.10
CA ASP A 177 13.45 21.96 3.28
C ASP A 177 14.53 22.88 2.65
N GLN A 178 14.34 24.19 2.72
CA GLN A 178 15.30 25.17 2.18
C GLN A 178 16.71 25.09 2.80
N ASP A 179 16.82 24.50 4.00
CA ASP A 179 18.07 24.33 4.74
C ASP A 179 18.67 22.93 4.53
N HIS A 180 18.13 22.14 3.58
CA HIS A 180 18.53 20.78 3.23
C HIS A 180 18.26 19.72 4.32
N ASN A 181 17.42 20.02 5.31
CA ASN A 181 16.96 19.02 6.27
C ASN A 181 16.01 18.04 5.56
N ARG A 182 16.14 16.75 5.85
CA ARG A 182 15.31 15.68 5.25
C ARG A 182 13.88 15.74 5.77
N LEU A 183 12.90 15.57 4.88
CA LEU A 183 11.48 15.57 5.24
C LEU A 183 10.87 14.18 5.03
N GLU A 184 10.57 13.49 6.13
CA GLU A 184 9.86 12.21 6.17
C GLU A 184 8.34 12.39 6.04
N GLY A 185 7.66 11.40 5.45
CA GLY A 185 6.19 11.33 5.40
C GLY A 185 5.53 12.24 4.36
N VAL A 186 6.29 12.84 3.45
CA VAL A 186 5.73 13.63 2.35
C VAL A 186 5.21 12.69 1.26
N GLY A 187 3.94 12.84 0.88
CA GLY A 187 3.28 11.95 -0.08
C GLY A 187 3.31 12.47 -1.52
N PHE A 188 3.72 11.60 -2.43
CA PHE A 188 3.82 11.84 -3.86
C PHE A 188 2.97 10.87 -4.68
N LYS A 189 2.45 11.31 -5.82
CA LYS A 189 2.01 10.43 -6.90
C LYS A 189 3.06 10.39 -8.00
N LEU A 190 3.18 9.24 -8.67
CA LEU A 190 4.07 9.05 -9.82
C LEU A 190 3.24 8.82 -11.08
N VAL A 191 3.50 9.62 -12.11
CA VAL A 191 2.88 9.47 -13.44
C VAL A 191 3.95 9.37 -14.53
N SER A 192 3.70 8.58 -15.57
CA SER A 192 4.46 8.61 -16.82
C SER A 192 3.94 9.73 -17.72
N VAL A 193 4.84 10.43 -18.41
CA VAL A 193 4.50 11.55 -19.30
C VAL A 193 4.85 11.17 -20.74
N ALA A 194 3.84 11.16 -21.61
CA ALA A 194 4.02 10.90 -23.04
C ALA A 194 4.43 12.17 -23.81
N ARG A 195 4.84 12.01 -25.08
CA ARG A 195 5.30 13.12 -25.95
C ARG A 195 4.21 14.17 -26.22
N ASP A 196 2.95 13.77 -26.18
CA ASP A 196 1.79 14.65 -26.32
C ASP A 196 1.38 15.35 -25.01
N GLY A 197 2.14 15.09 -23.92
CA GLY A 197 1.87 15.63 -22.59
C GLY A 197 0.84 14.83 -21.79
N SER A 198 0.29 13.73 -22.32
CA SER A 198 -0.65 12.89 -21.56
C SER A 198 0.06 12.20 -20.39
N GLU A 199 -0.64 12.17 -19.25
CA GLU A 199 -0.17 11.55 -18.01
C GLU A 199 -0.92 10.25 -17.73
N LYS A 200 -0.20 9.22 -17.25
CA LYS A 200 -0.80 7.97 -16.77
C LYS A 200 -0.18 7.58 -15.44
N GLU A 201 -1.00 7.17 -14.48
CA GLU A 201 -0.50 6.67 -13.19
C GLU A 201 0.33 5.41 -13.38
N VAL A 202 1.47 5.34 -12.68
CA VAL A 202 2.40 4.23 -12.80
C VAL A 202 1.95 3.07 -11.91
N PRO A 203 1.79 1.84 -12.45
CA PRO A 203 1.47 0.67 -11.65
C PRO A 203 2.69 0.20 -10.85
N LEU A 204 2.51 0.05 -9.54
CA LEU A 204 3.59 -0.28 -8.59
C LEU A 204 3.20 -1.43 -7.66
N ILE A 205 4.19 -2.25 -7.30
CA ILE A 205 4.10 -3.34 -6.33
C ILE A 205 5.17 -3.17 -5.24
N GLY A 206 4.95 -3.82 -4.08
CA GLY A 206 5.89 -3.80 -2.95
C GLY A 206 6.32 -2.38 -2.52
N GLU A 207 7.60 -2.24 -2.16
CA GLU A 207 8.31 -0.98 -1.92
C GLU A 207 8.66 -0.30 -3.25
N TYR A 208 7.64 0.22 -3.93
CA TYR A 208 7.74 1.07 -5.13
C TYR A 208 8.59 0.49 -6.27
N ARG A 209 8.25 -0.73 -6.71
CA ARG A 209 8.79 -1.32 -7.93
C ARG A 209 7.75 -1.34 -9.03
N TYR A 210 8.12 -0.95 -10.24
CA TYR A 210 7.23 -1.05 -11.38
C TYR A 210 6.92 -2.51 -11.73
N SER A 211 5.63 -2.75 -12.00
CA SER A 211 5.11 -3.95 -12.63
C SER A 211 3.89 -3.55 -13.45
N SER A 212 3.76 -4.03 -14.68
CA SER A 212 2.63 -3.69 -15.55
C SER A 212 1.28 -4.18 -15.01
N SER A 213 1.28 -5.18 -14.12
CA SER A 213 0.11 -5.67 -13.38
C SER A 213 0.01 -5.11 -11.95
N GLY A 214 0.84 -4.12 -11.60
CA GLY A 214 0.82 -3.48 -10.29
C GLY A 214 -0.39 -2.59 -10.03
N GLN A 215 -0.53 -2.15 -8.79
CA GLN A 215 -1.61 -1.25 -8.40
C GLN A 215 -1.30 0.18 -8.88
N VAL A 216 -2.29 0.79 -9.53
CA VAL A 216 -2.26 2.21 -9.92
C VAL A 216 -2.79 3.11 -8.80
N GLY A 217 -2.39 4.38 -8.80
CA GLY A 217 -2.92 5.39 -7.88
C GLY A 217 -2.38 5.34 -6.45
N ARG A 218 -1.29 4.60 -6.21
CA ARG A 218 -0.62 4.56 -4.90
C ARG A 218 0.03 5.91 -4.59
N THR A 219 -0.08 6.34 -3.32
CA THR A 219 0.74 7.43 -2.77
C THR A 219 2.08 6.86 -2.28
N LEU A 220 3.17 7.52 -2.68
CA LEU A 220 4.55 7.19 -2.30
C LEU A 220 4.99 8.15 -1.19
N TYR A 221 5.43 7.63 -0.05
CA TYR A 221 5.85 8.44 1.09
C TYR A 221 7.36 8.46 1.22
N THR A 222 7.91 9.64 1.52
CA THR A 222 9.33 9.78 1.84
C THR A 222 9.67 9.07 3.16
N ASP A 223 10.78 8.34 3.19
CA ASP A 223 11.26 7.66 4.39
C ASP A 223 11.92 8.64 5.39
N LYS A 224 12.45 8.11 6.50
CA LYS A 224 13.21 8.86 7.52
C LYS A 224 14.42 9.66 6.98
N ASN A 225 14.93 9.30 5.80
CA ASN A 225 16.01 10.01 5.12
C ASN A 225 15.47 11.03 4.11
N GLY A 226 14.15 11.21 4.05
CA GLY A 226 13.48 12.04 3.06
C GLY A 226 13.53 11.44 1.65
N GLU A 227 13.70 10.13 1.51
CA GLU A 227 13.92 9.48 0.22
C GLU A 227 12.70 8.69 -0.25
N ILE A 228 12.45 8.70 -1.56
CA ILE A 228 11.62 7.71 -2.26
C ILE A 228 12.51 7.07 -3.32
N VAL A 229 12.60 5.75 -3.33
CA VAL A 229 13.31 5.00 -4.37
C VAL A 229 12.31 4.20 -5.18
N VAL A 230 12.28 4.44 -6.49
CA VAL A 230 11.45 3.67 -7.43
C VAL A 230 12.34 2.92 -8.39
N THR A 231 12.06 1.64 -8.58
CA THR A 231 12.89 0.75 -9.40
C THR A 231 12.11 0.09 -10.52
N ASN A 232 12.82 -0.40 -11.53
CA ASN A 232 12.28 -1.19 -12.65
C ASN A 232 11.32 -0.43 -13.57
N LEU A 233 11.30 0.91 -13.51
CA LEU A 233 10.53 1.73 -14.43
C LEU A 233 11.04 1.57 -15.87
N PRO A 234 10.16 1.44 -16.88
CA PRO A 234 10.56 1.52 -18.27
C PRO A 234 11.29 2.84 -18.57
N LEU A 235 12.19 2.83 -19.55
CA LEU A 235 12.83 4.07 -20.03
C LEU A 235 11.76 5.04 -20.55
N GLY A 236 11.89 6.31 -20.18
CA GLY A 236 10.88 7.31 -20.48
C GLY A 236 10.91 8.50 -19.54
N THR A 237 9.89 9.36 -19.66
CA THR A 237 9.72 10.56 -18.83
C THR A 237 8.63 10.31 -17.79
N TYR A 238 8.90 10.75 -16.56
CA TYR A 238 8.01 10.62 -15.42
C TYR A 238 7.92 11.94 -14.67
N ARG A 239 6.87 12.06 -13.86
CA ARG A 239 6.60 13.22 -13.02
C ARG A 239 6.18 12.78 -11.64
N PHE A 240 6.88 13.27 -10.63
CA PHE A 240 6.47 13.19 -9.23
C PHE A 240 5.59 14.39 -8.89
N LYS A 241 4.40 14.13 -8.36
CA LYS A 241 3.42 15.16 -7.97
C LYS A 241 3.27 15.14 -6.46
N GLU A 242 3.63 16.22 -5.77
CA GLU A 242 3.48 16.32 -4.32
C GLU A 242 2.01 16.52 -3.96
N VAL A 243 1.36 15.48 -3.45
CA VAL A 243 -0.11 15.45 -3.20
C VAL A 243 -0.46 15.54 -1.72
N GLU A 244 0.45 15.12 -0.84
CA GLU A 244 0.26 15.17 0.61
C GLU A 244 1.49 15.86 1.24
N PRO A 245 1.54 17.20 1.22
CA PRO A 245 2.64 17.95 1.82
C PRO A 245 2.65 17.84 3.34
N LEU A 246 3.83 17.99 3.93
CA LEU A 246 3.99 17.99 5.38
C LEU A 246 3.50 19.32 5.99
N ALA A 247 2.72 19.25 7.08
CA ALA A 247 2.29 20.42 7.83
C ALA A 247 3.48 21.28 8.28
N GLY A 248 3.33 22.61 8.20
CA GLY A 248 4.42 23.55 8.48
C GLY A 248 5.38 23.79 7.32
N TYR A 249 5.10 23.23 6.15
CA TYR A 249 5.87 23.46 4.93
C TYR A 249 4.96 23.87 3.77
N THR A 250 5.46 24.75 2.91
CA THR A 250 4.83 25.16 1.66
C THR A 250 5.47 24.42 0.49
N VAL A 251 4.63 23.82 -0.35
CA VAL A 251 5.04 23.21 -1.62
C VAL A 251 5.60 24.29 -2.53
N THR A 252 6.88 24.18 -2.90
CA THR A 252 7.51 25.14 -3.82
C THR A 252 7.27 24.75 -5.27
N THR A 253 7.22 23.46 -5.56
CA THR A 253 7.00 22.93 -6.90
C THR A 253 6.12 21.69 -6.78
N MET A 254 4.91 21.77 -7.34
CA MET A 254 3.95 20.68 -7.26
C MET A 254 4.38 19.47 -8.09
N ASP A 255 4.98 19.72 -9.25
CA ASP A 255 5.33 18.72 -10.25
C ASP A 255 6.84 18.73 -10.53
N THR A 256 7.51 17.59 -10.36
CA THR A 256 8.95 17.43 -10.64
C THR A 256 9.17 16.34 -11.68
N ASP A 257 9.72 16.72 -12.82
CA ASP A 257 9.98 15.82 -13.94
C ASP A 257 11.32 15.08 -13.80
N VAL A 258 11.36 13.85 -14.29
CA VAL A 258 12.55 13.01 -14.37
C VAL A 258 12.54 12.19 -15.65
N GLN A 259 13.71 12.02 -16.27
CA GLN A 259 13.87 11.21 -17.47
C GLN A 259 14.82 10.05 -17.20
N LEU A 260 14.38 8.84 -17.56
CA LEU A 260 15.18 7.62 -17.50
C LEU A 260 15.57 7.24 -18.93
N VAL A 261 16.86 7.42 -19.25
CA VAL A 261 17.42 7.13 -20.59
C VAL A 261 18.25 5.85 -20.61
N ASP A 262 18.70 5.40 -19.44
CA ASP A 262 19.43 4.16 -19.21
C ASP A 262 19.15 3.63 -17.80
N HIS A 263 19.97 2.70 -17.32
CA HIS A 263 19.83 2.09 -16.00
C HIS A 263 20.68 2.75 -14.89
N GLN A 264 21.28 3.91 -15.15
CA GLN A 264 21.98 4.66 -14.10
C GLN A 264 20.98 5.22 -13.08
N LEU A 265 21.46 5.41 -11.85
CA LEU A 265 20.65 6.04 -10.81
C LEU A 265 20.43 7.51 -11.15
N VAL A 266 19.17 7.91 -11.34
CA VAL A 266 18.80 9.31 -11.46
C VAL A 266 18.31 9.83 -10.11
N THR A 267 18.87 10.94 -9.64
CA THR A 267 18.48 11.57 -8.37
C THR A 267 17.86 12.94 -8.62
N ILE A 268 16.67 13.17 -8.08
CA ILE A 268 15.98 14.46 -8.11
C ILE A 268 15.81 14.98 -6.67
N THR A 269 15.90 16.28 -6.49
CA THR A 269 15.71 16.94 -5.19
C THR A 269 14.52 17.89 -5.25
N VAL A 270 13.56 17.71 -4.35
CA VAL A 270 12.37 18.54 -4.23
C VAL A 270 12.42 19.32 -2.92
N VAL A 271 12.40 20.65 -3.03
CA VAL A 271 12.55 21.57 -1.89
C VAL A 271 11.19 22.12 -1.48
N ASN A 272 10.89 22.11 -0.17
CA ASN A 272 9.77 22.86 0.40
C ASN A 272 10.30 24.01 1.25
N GLN A 273 9.48 25.04 1.42
CA GLN A 273 9.79 26.13 2.32
C GLN A 273 9.11 25.91 3.66
N LYS A 274 9.88 25.90 4.74
CA LYS A 274 9.33 25.88 6.08
C LYS A 274 8.60 27.18 6.36
N LEU A 275 7.35 27.08 6.82
CA LEU A 275 6.58 28.26 7.20
C LEU A 275 7.26 28.95 8.39
N PRO A 276 7.54 30.26 8.29
CA PRO A 276 8.01 31.01 9.44
C PRO A 276 6.97 30.99 10.56
N ARG A 277 7.44 31.14 11.80
CA ARG A 277 6.58 31.24 12.98
C ARG A 277 6.55 32.65 13.52
N GLY A 278 5.43 33.02 14.12
CA GLY A 278 5.25 34.33 14.75
C GLY A 278 4.38 34.25 15.98
N ASN A 279 4.22 35.41 16.61
CA ASN A 279 3.45 35.59 17.83
C ASN A 279 2.47 36.76 17.62
N VAL A 280 1.35 36.74 18.33
CA VAL A 280 0.39 37.85 18.39
C VAL A 280 0.04 38.13 19.84
N ASP A 281 0.16 39.39 20.21
CA ASP A 281 -0.18 39.91 21.52
C ASP A 281 -1.57 40.53 21.46
N PHE A 282 -2.45 40.15 22.39
CA PHE A 282 -3.83 40.61 22.45
C PHE A 282 -4.11 41.35 23.76
N MET A 283 -5.11 42.23 23.75
CA MET A 283 -5.66 42.83 24.96
C MET A 283 -7.18 42.80 24.93
N LYS A 284 -7.75 42.13 25.92
CA LYS A 284 -9.19 42.05 26.15
C LYS A 284 -9.66 43.29 26.89
N VAL A 285 -10.61 44.02 26.30
CA VAL A 285 -11.14 45.26 26.89
C VAL A 285 -12.67 45.34 26.85
N ASP A 286 -13.20 46.23 27.67
CA ASP A 286 -14.57 46.72 27.59
C ASP A 286 -14.75 47.59 26.35
N GLY A 287 -15.79 47.32 25.56
CA GLY A 287 -16.02 47.98 24.27
C GLY A 287 -16.36 49.47 24.35
N ARG A 288 -16.76 49.98 25.52
CA ARG A 288 -17.10 51.40 25.74
C ARG A 288 -15.99 52.17 26.44
N THR A 289 -15.40 51.56 27.46
CA THR A 289 -14.44 52.24 28.36
C THR A 289 -12.98 51.92 28.07
N ASN A 290 -12.71 50.91 27.23
CA ASN A 290 -11.37 50.38 26.94
C ASN A 290 -10.60 49.90 28.19
N THR A 291 -11.26 49.68 29.32
CA THR A 291 -10.63 49.09 30.51
C THR A 291 -10.35 47.60 30.27
N SER A 292 -9.23 47.11 30.79
CA SER A 292 -8.85 45.71 30.67
C SER A 292 -9.83 44.76 31.36
N LEU A 293 -10.04 43.58 30.75
CA LEU A 293 -10.93 42.54 31.28
C LEU A 293 -10.16 41.24 31.49
N GLN A 294 -10.22 40.72 32.71
CA GLN A 294 -9.64 39.43 33.08
C GLN A 294 -10.63 38.29 32.86
N GLY A 295 -10.12 37.10 32.54
CA GLY A 295 -10.86 35.85 32.64
C GLY A 295 -11.68 35.47 31.39
N ALA A 296 -11.57 36.21 30.29
CA ALA A 296 -11.96 35.68 28.98
C ALA A 296 -11.05 34.51 28.61
N MET A 297 -11.62 33.39 28.15
CA MET A 297 -10.89 32.21 27.66
C MET A 297 -11.20 31.99 26.19
N PHE A 298 -10.16 31.73 25.39
CA PHE A 298 -10.25 31.50 23.95
C PHE A 298 -9.55 30.21 23.57
N LYS A 299 -10.17 29.43 22.68
CA LYS A 299 -9.50 28.36 21.93
C LYS A 299 -9.01 28.94 20.60
N VAL A 300 -7.77 28.62 20.22
CA VAL A 300 -7.24 29.01 18.91
C VAL A 300 -7.64 27.96 17.88
N MET A 301 -8.30 28.42 16.82
CA MET A 301 -8.80 27.59 15.72
C MET A 301 -8.13 28.03 14.41
N LYS A 302 -8.01 27.11 13.47
CA LYS A 302 -7.73 27.39 12.05
C LYS A 302 -8.92 26.95 11.22
N GLU A 303 -9.04 27.44 10.00
CA GLU A 303 -10.07 27.01 9.06
C GLU A 303 -9.47 26.05 8.03
N GLU A 304 -10.07 24.87 7.90
CA GLU A 304 -9.67 23.86 6.91
C GLU A 304 -10.95 23.37 6.22
N ASN A 305 -11.00 23.47 4.89
CA ASN A 305 -12.15 23.04 4.09
C ASN A 305 -13.50 23.63 4.57
N GLY A 306 -13.51 24.92 4.95
CA GLY A 306 -14.69 25.64 5.43
C GLY A 306 -15.14 25.28 6.86
N HIS A 307 -14.34 24.52 7.61
CA HIS A 307 -14.64 24.14 8.99
C HIS A 307 -13.53 24.62 9.94
N TYR A 308 -13.91 25.04 11.15
CA TYR A 308 -12.96 25.42 12.18
C TYR A 308 -12.42 24.17 12.90
N THR A 309 -11.09 23.96 12.83
CA THR A 309 -10.38 22.89 13.54
C THR A 309 -9.46 23.47 14.63
N PRO A 310 -9.32 22.81 15.80
CA PRO A 310 -8.42 23.29 16.86
C PRO A 310 -6.96 23.31 16.41
N VAL A 311 -6.25 24.38 16.75
CA VAL A 311 -4.79 24.41 16.60
C VAL A 311 -4.16 23.58 17.71
N LEU A 312 -3.25 22.69 17.33
CA LEU A 312 -2.50 21.84 18.26
C LEU A 312 -1.05 22.30 18.38
N GLN A 313 -0.56 22.43 19.60
CA GLN A 313 0.88 22.54 19.90
C GLN A 313 1.26 21.42 20.87
N ASN A 314 2.30 20.66 20.52
CA ASN A 314 2.76 19.50 21.30
C ASN A 314 1.63 18.50 21.63
N GLY A 315 0.72 18.27 20.67
CA GLY A 315 -0.42 17.36 20.81
C GLY A 315 -1.57 17.88 21.68
N LYS A 316 -1.59 19.16 22.06
CA LYS A 316 -2.65 19.77 22.89
C LYS A 316 -3.27 20.97 22.19
N GLU A 317 -4.58 21.14 22.37
CA GLU A 317 -5.30 22.33 21.89
C GLU A 317 -4.73 23.60 22.54
N VAL A 318 -4.55 24.64 21.73
CA VAL A 318 -4.07 25.94 22.21
C VAL A 318 -5.25 26.71 22.82
N VAL A 319 -5.21 26.89 24.14
CA VAL A 319 -6.19 27.69 24.90
C VAL A 319 -5.46 28.81 25.62
N VAL A 320 -5.96 30.04 25.47
CA VAL A 320 -5.38 31.26 26.06
C VAL A 320 -6.42 31.98 26.91
N ALA A 321 -5.98 32.66 27.96
CA ALA A 321 -6.85 33.40 28.86
C ALA A 321 -6.31 34.81 29.12
N SER A 322 -7.20 35.79 29.14
CA SER A 322 -6.87 37.18 29.47
C SER A 322 -6.48 37.32 30.96
N GLY A 323 -5.29 37.86 31.19
CA GLY A 323 -4.74 38.13 32.52
C GLY A 323 -5.39 39.31 33.24
N LYS A 324 -4.87 39.68 34.41
CA LYS A 324 -5.36 40.82 35.22
C LYS A 324 -5.30 42.15 34.47
N ASP A 325 -4.31 42.32 33.60
CA ASP A 325 -4.13 43.47 32.72
C ASP A 325 -4.86 43.31 31.37
N GLY A 326 -5.70 42.29 31.25
CA GLY A 326 -6.45 41.95 30.03
C GLY A 326 -5.59 41.34 28.93
N ARG A 327 -4.27 41.20 29.11
CA ARG A 327 -3.38 40.71 28.06
C ARG A 327 -3.36 39.19 28.00
N PHE A 328 -3.18 38.68 26.79
CA PHE A 328 -2.90 37.27 26.50
C PHE A 328 -2.14 37.17 25.18
N ARG A 329 -1.47 36.04 24.96
CA ARG A 329 -0.56 35.88 23.82
C ARG A 329 -0.71 34.51 23.18
N VAL A 330 -0.62 34.51 21.85
CA VAL A 330 -0.50 33.30 21.03
C VAL A 330 0.92 33.29 20.47
N GLU A 331 1.69 32.24 20.74
CA GLU A 331 3.11 32.16 20.40
C GLU A 331 3.44 30.96 19.52
N GLY A 332 4.44 31.12 18.65
CA GLY A 332 5.06 30.01 17.92
C GLY A 332 4.13 29.33 16.92
N LEU A 333 3.10 30.03 16.44
CA LEU A 333 2.24 29.54 15.37
C LEU A 333 2.83 29.91 14.00
N GLU A 334 2.62 29.04 13.03
CA GLU A 334 3.05 29.24 11.64
C GLU A 334 2.32 30.41 11.01
N TYR A 335 2.93 31.03 9.99
CA TYR A 335 2.27 32.08 9.22
C TYR A 335 0.96 31.56 8.63
N GLY A 336 -0.11 32.33 8.80
CA GLY A 336 -1.47 31.93 8.44
C GLY A 336 -2.54 32.75 9.13
N THR A 337 -3.79 32.45 8.80
CA THR A 337 -4.98 33.05 9.42
C THR A 337 -5.59 32.09 10.43
N TYR A 338 -5.91 32.63 11.61
CA TYR A 338 -6.43 31.91 12.75
C TYR A 338 -7.60 32.65 13.36
N TYR A 339 -8.26 31.99 14.30
CA TYR A 339 -9.47 32.49 14.93
C TYR A 339 -9.44 32.24 16.43
N LEU A 340 -9.75 33.25 17.21
CA LEU A 340 -10.03 33.11 18.64
C LEU A 340 -11.51 32.76 18.82
N TRP A 341 -11.77 31.52 19.21
CA TRP A 341 -13.10 31.04 19.58
C TRP A 341 -13.31 31.25 21.08
N GLU A 342 -14.17 32.20 21.47
CA GLU A 342 -14.41 32.51 22.89
C GLU A 342 -15.16 31.34 23.56
N LEU A 343 -14.50 30.68 24.51
CA LEU A 343 -15.08 29.61 25.34
C LEU A 343 -15.84 30.20 26.52
N GLN A 344 -15.31 31.29 27.08
CA GLN A 344 -15.84 31.94 28.27
C GLN A 344 -15.62 33.44 28.17
N ALA A 345 -16.70 34.22 28.33
CA ALA A 345 -16.63 35.67 28.43
C ALA A 345 -16.20 36.11 29.85
N PRO A 346 -15.62 37.31 30.01
CA PRO A 346 -15.37 37.90 31.32
C PRO A 346 -16.65 38.01 32.16
N THR A 347 -16.52 37.94 33.49
CA THR A 347 -17.67 38.06 34.40
C THR A 347 -18.42 39.37 34.18
N GLY A 348 -19.74 39.28 33.96
CA GLY A 348 -20.60 40.45 33.70
C GLY A 348 -20.63 40.92 32.24
N TYR A 349 -19.99 40.21 31.31
CA TYR A 349 -19.98 40.51 29.88
C TYR A 349 -20.78 39.48 29.06
N VAL A 350 -21.16 39.88 27.85
CA VAL A 350 -21.78 39.01 26.85
C VAL A 350 -20.67 38.31 26.04
N GLN A 351 -20.89 37.05 25.68
CA GLN A 351 -20.01 36.29 24.80
C GLN A 351 -20.06 36.84 23.37
N LEU A 352 -18.94 36.78 22.67
CA LEU A 352 -18.82 37.16 21.27
C LEU A 352 -19.71 36.28 20.38
N THR A 353 -20.33 36.90 19.39
CA THR A 353 -21.22 36.22 18.44
C THR A 353 -20.48 35.56 17.28
N SER A 354 -19.22 35.94 17.04
CA SER A 354 -18.36 35.37 16.02
C SER A 354 -16.91 35.28 16.52
N PRO A 355 -16.13 34.30 16.03
CA PRO A 355 -14.71 34.22 16.34
C PRO A 355 -13.96 35.48 15.89
N VAL A 356 -12.87 35.82 16.59
CA VAL A 356 -12.01 36.94 16.21
C VAL A 356 -10.91 36.43 15.28
N SER A 357 -10.93 36.86 14.01
CA SER A 357 -9.89 36.52 13.04
C SER A 357 -8.60 37.31 13.31
N PHE A 358 -7.45 36.65 13.16
CA PHE A 358 -6.14 37.28 13.20
C PHE A 358 -5.15 36.58 12.25
N THR A 359 -4.16 37.31 11.75
CA THR A 359 -3.16 36.77 10.81
C THR A 359 -1.75 36.88 11.40
N ILE A 360 -1.00 35.79 11.30
CA ILE A 360 0.43 35.75 11.57
C ILE A 360 1.16 35.79 10.22
N GLY A 361 2.03 36.77 10.06
CA GLY A 361 2.77 37.03 8.84
C GLY A 361 3.93 37.98 9.09
N LYS A 362 4.62 38.35 8.00
CA LYS A 362 5.82 39.21 8.06
C LYS A 362 5.55 40.57 8.73
N ASP A 363 4.34 41.11 8.53
CA ASP A 363 3.92 42.41 9.04
C ASP A 363 3.24 42.36 10.42
N THR A 364 3.03 41.18 11.02
CA THR A 364 2.37 41.04 12.34
C THR A 364 3.07 41.83 13.46
N ARG A 365 4.37 42.12 13.30
CA ARG A 365 5.12 42.98 14.23
C ARG A 365 4.74 44.48 14.19
N LYS A 366 3.88 44.93 13.27
CA LYS A 366 3.50 46.35 13.14
C LYS A 366 2.34 46.77 14.04
N GLU A 367 1.51 45.85 14.52
CA GLU A 367 0.51 46.16 15.56
C GLU A 367 1.04 45.71 16.93
N LEU A 368 1.30 46.67 17.83
CA LEU A 368 1.90 46.36 19.13
C LEU A 368 1.00 45.46 20.00
N VAL A 369 -0.34 45.55 19.85
CA VAL A 369 -1.33 44.74 20.57
C VAL A 369 -2.67 44.75 19.81
N THR A 370 -3.24 43.59 19.47
CA THR A 370 -4.58 43.48 18.88
C THR A 370 -5.67 43.56 19.97
N VAL A 371 -6.62 44.48 19.84
CA VAL A 371 -7.64 44.74 20.87
C VAL A 371 -8.92 43.93 20.61
N VAL A 372 -9.38 43.19 21.63
CA VAL A 372 -10.61 42.38 21.57
C VAL A 372 -11.67 42.93 22.53
N LYS A 373 -12.77 43.47 21.99
CA LYS A 373 -13.82 44.18 22.74
C LYS A 373 -14.98 43.28 23.14
N ASN A 374 -15.44 43.33 24.40
CA ASN A 374 -16.75 42.75 24.81
C ASN A 374 -17.69 43.85 25.29
N ASN A 375 -18.99 43.59 25.16
CA ASN A 375 -20.04 44.44 25.68
C ASN A 375 -20.50 43.94 27.05
N LYS A 376 -20.71 44.86 28.01
CA LYS A 376 -21.31 44.53 29.30
C LYS A 376 -22.69 43.93 29.10
N ARG A 377 -23.03 42.94 29.92
CA ARG A 377 -24.38 42.38 29.98
C ARG A 377 -25.36 43.48 30.42
N PRO A 378 -26.47 43.71 29.69
CA PRO A 378 -27.50 44.65 30.14
C PRO A 378 -28.00 44.23 31.52
N ARG A 379 -28.17 45.20 32.44
CA ARG A 379 -28.94 44.97 33.67
C ARG A 379 -30.42 44.96 33.28
N ILE A 380 -31.12 43.90 33.64
CA ILE A 380 -32.59 43.88 33.59
C ILE A 380 -33.04 44.48 34.92
N ASP A 381 -33.35 45.77 34.91
CA ASP A 381 -34.03 46.39 36.04
C ASP A 381 -35.49 45.91 35.98
N VAL A 382 -35.86 44.98 36.84
CA VAL A 382 -37.26 44.56 36.99
C VAL A 382 -37.98 45.70 37.73
N PRO A 383 -39.01 46.34 37.15
CA PRO A 383 -39.73 47.40 37.85
C PRO A 383 -40.48 46.79 39.04
N ASP A 384 -40.33 47.41 40.21
CA ASP A 384 -41.03 47.04 41.44
C ASP A 384 -42.49 47.51 41.36
N THR A 385 -43.37 46.71 40.76
CA THR A 385 -44.79 47.03 40.58
C THR A 385 -45.70 46.38 41.63
N GLY A 386 -45.13 45.71 42.63
CA GLY A 386 -45.86 44.91 43.62
C GLY A 386 -46.41 45.68 44.81
N GLU A 387 -45.71 46.70 45.31
CA GLU A 387 -46.13 47.40 46.53
C GLU A 387 -47.27 48.40 46.31
N GLU A 388 -47.16 49.29 45.32
CA GLU A 388 -48.14 50.35 45.06
C GLU A 388 -49.55 49.81 44.79
N THR A 389 -49.66 48.72 44.02
CA THR A 389 -50.94 48.07 43.72
C THR A 389 -51.54 47.38 44.94
N LEU A 390 -50.71 46.82 45.83
CA LEU A 390 -51.14 46.19 47.08
C LEU A 390 -51.70 47.21 48.06
N TYR A 391 -51.06 48.38 48.22
CA TYR A 391 -51.56 49.45 49.09
C TYR A 391 -52.91 50.01 48.59
N ILE A 392 -53.08 50.17 47.28
CA ILE A 392 -54.36 50.61 46.69
C ILE A 392 -55.47 49.57 46.95
N LEU A 393 -55.19 48.27 46.76
CA LEU A 393 -56.13 47.19 47.05
C LEU A 393 -56.51 47.14 48.55
N MET A 394 -55.54 47.36 49.44
CA MET A 394 -55.80 47.42 50.88
C MET A 394 -56.71 48.60 51.25
N LEU A 395 -56.48 49.78 50.67
CA LEU A 395 -57.32 50.96 50.88
C LEU A 395 -58.76 50.74 50.39
N VAL A 396 -58.94 50.13 49.22
CA VAL A 396 -60.27 49.78 48.69
C VAL A 396 -60.96 48.76 49.58
N ALA A 397 -60.25 47.74 50.05
CA ALA A 397 -60.81 46.74 50.97
C ALA A 397 -61.27 47.39 52.28
N ILE A 398 -60.47 48.28 52.88
CA ILE A 398 -60.83 49.00 54.11
C ILE A 398 -62.09 49.86 53.89
N LEU A 399 -62.20 50.56 52.76
CA LEU A 399 -63.39 51.34 52.42
C LEU A 399 -64.63 50.46 52.26
N LEU A 400 -64.50 49.30 51.59
CA LEU A 400 -65.61 48.35 51.43
C LEU A 400 -66.05 47.76 52.78
N PHE A 401 -65.11 47.32 53.63
CA PHE A 401 -65.43 46.82 54.97
C PHE A 401 -66.04 47.90 55.87
N GLY A 402 -65.52 49.13 55.84
CA GLY A 402 -66.08 50.26 56.59
C GLY A 402 -67.50 50.60 56.15
N SER A 403 -67.75 50.62 54.83
CA SER A 403 -69.08 50.89 54.28
C SER A 403 -70.08 49.77 54.61
N GLY A 404 -69.68 48.50 54.51
CA GLY A 404 -70.50 47.35 54.91
C GLY A 404 -70.85 47.37 56.41
N TYR A 405 -69.88 47.68 57.28
CA TYR A 405 -70.10 47.83 58.72
C TYR A 405 -71.08 48.97 59.03
N TYR A 406 -70.93 50.13 58.36
CA TYR A 406 -71.83 51.26 58.54
C TYR A 406 -73.27 50.94 58.11
N LEU A 407 -73.44 50.25 56.97
CA LEU A 407 -74.75 49.85 56.48
C LEU A 407 -75.44 48.83 57.40
N THR A 408 -74.70 47.81 57.88
CA THR A 408 -75.26 46.81 58.82
C THR A 408 -75.59 47.36 60.19
N LYS A 409 -74.86 48.38 60.68
CA LYS A 409 -75.20 49.06 61.93
C LYS A 409 -76.46 49.94 61.80
N LYS A 410 -76.73 50.48 60.60
CA LYS A 410 -77.91 51.34 60.34
C LYS A 410 -79.20 50.54 60.15
N THR A 411 -79.14 49.26 59.79
CA THR A 411 -80.32 48.37 59.67
C THR A 411 -80.73 47.68 60.98
N ASN A 412 -79.89 47.71 62.02
CA ASN A 412 -80.14 47.09 63.33
C ASN A 412 -80.50 48.10 64.45
N ASN A 413 -80.79 49.35 64.10
CA ASN A 413 -81.41 50.39 64.95
C ASN A 413 -82.64 50.92 64.21
#